data_AF-A0A6B3DPB6-F1
#
_entry.id   AF-A0A6B3DPB6-F1
#
_cell.length_a   1.000
_cell.length_b   1.000
_cell.length_c   1.000
_cell.angle_alpha   90.00
_cell.angle_beta   90.00
_cell.angle_gamma   90.00
#
_symmetry.space_group_name_H-M   'P 1'
#
loop_
_entity.id
_entity.type
_entity.pdbx_description
1 polymer ?
#
loop_
_entity_poly.entity_id
_entity_poly.type
_entity_poly.pdbx_seq_one_letter_code
_entity_poly.pdbx_strand_id
1 'polypeptide(L)' 'MSDGVGPAVHALPDGEAELSLVVRLPWEDVARLGQEAGRLAARLQRPVTLDEAAGHRLRSTPLGAHAKPAGAQP' A
#
# COMPACT_ATOMS: atom_id res chain seq x y z
N MET A 1 17.82 -13.81 -16.40
CA MET A 1 17.06 -13.04 -15.40
C MET A 1 17.05 -11.62 -15.91
N SER A 2 15.98 -11.23 -16.60
CA SER A 2 15.90 -9.90 -17.20
C SER A 2 15.27 -8.96 -16.19
N ASP A 3 16.08 -8.08 -15.61
CA ASP A 3 15.61 -6.89 -14.89
C ASP A 3 14.98 -5.94 -15.91
N GLY A 4 13.68 -6.13 -16.14
CA GLY A 4 12.85 -5.18 -16.88
C GLY A 4 12.50 -4.01 -15.98
N VAL A 5 13.42 -3.05 -15.82
CA VAL A 5 13.08 -1.77 -15.20
C VAL A 5 12.28 -0.95 -16.21
N GLY A 6 10.96 -1.16 -16.20
CA GLY A 6 10.02 -0.16 -16.69
C GLY A 6 10.15 1.13 -15.86
N PRO A 7 9.59 2.26 -16.31
CA PRO A 7 9.62 3.49 -15.52
C PRO A 7 9.01 3.21 -14.14
N ALA A 8 9.77 3.49 -13.07
CA ALA A 8 9.35 3.24 -11.69
C ALA A 8 8.07 4.00 -11.29
N VAL A 9 7.72 5.02 -12.09
CA VAL A 9 6.55 5.89 -11.90
C VAL A 9 5.94 6.17 -13.28
N HIS A 10 4.65 5.87 -13.47
CA HIS A 10 3.89 6.19 -14.67
C HIS A 10 2.82 7.24 -14.34
N ALA A 11 2.90 8.42 -14.95
CA ALA A 11 1.90 9.46 -14.75
C ALA A 11 0.58 9.10 -15.45
N LEU A 12 -0.53 9.35 -14.77
CA LEU A 12 -1.89 9.10 -15.27
C LEU A 12 -2.54 10.41 -15.76
N PRO A 13 -3.52 10.33 -16.69
CA PRO A 13 -4.13 11.52 -17.30
C PRO A 13 -4.89 12.44 -16.32
N ASP A 14 -5.26 11.93 -15.15
CA ASP A 14 -5.93 12.65 -14.06
C ASP A 14 -4.96 13.42 -13.15
N GLY A 15 -3.66 13.36 -13.45
CA GLY A 15 -2.61 13.96 -12.62
C GLY A 15 -2.14 13.06 -11.49
N GLU A 16 -2.60 11.81 -11.42
CA GLU A 16 -2.06 10.80 -10.52
C GLU A 16 -0.81 10.11 -11.10
N ALA A 17 -0.23 9.17 -10.35
CA ALA A 17 0.86 8.35 -10.82
C ALA A 17 0.76 6.91 -10.29
N GLU A 18 1.05 5.95 -11.15
CA GLU A 18 1.16 4.54 -10.82
C GLU A 18 2.62 4.16 -10.51
N LEU A 19 2.83 3.39 -9.45
CA LEU A 19 4.15 2.88 -9.04
C LEU A 19 4.08 1.37 -8.80
N SER A 20 5.08 0.64 -9.30
CA SER A 20 5.28 -0.78 -9.00
C SER A 20 6.44 -0.94 -8.01
N LEU A 21 6.16 -1.51 -6.83
CA LEU A 21 7.11 -1.64 -5.73
C LEU A 21 7.19 -3.08 -5.23
N VAL A 22 8.40 -3.57 -4.96
CA VAL A 22 8.61 -4.81 -4.21
C VAL A 22 9.05 -4.43 -2.80
N VAL A 23 8.22 -4.77 -1.81
CA VAL A 23 8.49 -4.47 -0.39
C VAL A 23 8.65 -5.75 0.41
N ARG A 24 9.50 -5.71 1.44
CA ARG A 24 9.60 -6.78 2.44
C ARG A 24 8.70 -6.42 3.61
N LEU A 25 7.68 -7.23 3.84
CA LEU A 25 6.75 -7.06 4.95
C LEU A 25 6.92 -8.18 5.97
N PRO A 26 6.92 -7.87 7.29
CA PRO A 26 6.75 -8.87 8.33
C PRO A 26 5.43 -9.63 8.17
N TRP A 27 5.37 -10.86 8.66
CA TRP A 27 4.16 -11.68 8.54
C TRP A 27 2.98 -11.09 9.32
N GLU A 28 3.26 -10.37 10.40
CA GLU A 28 2.28 -9.63 11.20
C GLU A 28 1.59 -8.53 10.37
N ASP A 29 2.33 -7.86 9.48
CA ASP A 29 1.77 -6.85 8.59
C ASP A 29 0.90 -7.45 7.50
N VAL A 30 1.32 -8.60 6.95
CA VAL A 30 0.50 -9.37 6.01
C VAL A 30 -0.81 -9.82 6.67
N ALA A 31 -0.73 -10.32 7.91
CA ALA A 31 -1.92 -10.70 8.67
C ALA A 31 -2.86 -9.51 8.92
N ARG A 32 -2.32 -8.32 9.26
CA ARG A 32 -3.12 -7.09 9.40
C ARG A 32 -3.83 -6.70 8.10
N LEU A 33 -3.18 -6.88 6.95
CA LEU A 33 -3.80 -6.66 5.63
C LEU A 33 -4.91 -7.67 5.35
N GLY A 34 -4.71 -8.95 5.71
CA GLY A 34 -5.76 -9.98 5.61
C GLY A 34 -7.00 -9.64 6.46
N GLN A 35 -6.80 -9.13 7.68
CA GLN A 35 -7.92 -8.67 8.52
C GLN A 35 -8.64 -7.47 7.92
N GLU A 36 -7.92 -6.54 7.30
CA GLU A 36 -8.52 -5.42 6.57
C GLU A 36 -9.32 -5.90 5.36
N ALA A 37 -8.81 -6.88 4.60
CA ALA A 37 -9.54 -7.51 3.51
C ALA A 37 -10.85 -8.14 3.99
N GLY A 38 -10.83 -8.85 5.12
CA GLY A 38 -12.04 -9.40 5.75
C GLY A 38 -13.05 -8.34 6.15
N ARG A 39 -12.59 -7.23 6.77
CA ARG A 39 -13.45 -6.08 7.09
C ARG A 39 -14.07 -5.45 5.84
N LEU A 40 -13.26 -5.27 4.79
CA LEU A 40 -13.71 -4.66 3.55
C LEU A 40 -14.70 -5.57 2.81
N ALA A 41 -14.45 -6.89 2.81
CA ALA A 41 -15.35 -7.88 2.24
C ALA A 41 -16.71 -7.89 2.95
N ALA A 42 -16.72 -7.84 4.28
CA ALA A 42 -17.96 -7.72 5.06
C ALA A 42 -18.69 -6.41 4.78
N ARG A 43 -17.97 -5.29 4.64
CA ARG A 43 -18.59 -3.99 4.33
C ARG A 43 -19.16 -3.93 2.92
N LEU A 44 -18.45 -4.46 1.94
CA LEU A 44 -18.82 -4.41 0.53
C LEU A 44 -19.68 -5.60 0.08
N GLN A 45 -19.92 -6.56 0.98
CA GLN A 45 -20.70 -7.78 0.75
C GLN A 45 -20.22 -8.55 -0.50
N ARG A 46 -18.90 -8.54 -0.74
CA ARG A 46 -18.26 -9.28 -1.82
C ARG A 46 -16.87 -9.76 -1.41
N PRO A 47 -16.31 -10.80 -2.07
CA PRO A 47 -14.91 -11.14 -1.91
C PRO A 47 -14.00 -9.95 -2.24
N VAL A 48 -12.93 -9.78 -1.47
CA VAL A 48 -11.94 -8.70 -1.61
C VAL A 48 -10.54 -9.31 -1.66
N THR A 49 -9.70 -8.84 -2.58
CA THR A 49 -8.31 -9.31 -2.69
C THR A 49 -7.39 -8.59 -1.70
N LEU A 50 -6.19 -9.15 -1.49
CA LEU A 50 -5.19 -8.51 -0.64
C LEU A 50 -4.70 -7.18 -1.24
N ASP A 51 -4.59 -7.09 -2.57
CA ASP A 51 -4.20 -5.88 -3.29
C ASP A 51 -5.25 -4.76 -3.14
N GLU A 52 -6.54 -5.11 -3.21
CA GLU A 52 -7.63 -4.16 -2.95
C GLU A 52 -7.58 -3.64 -1.50
N ALA A 53 -7.33 -4.52 -0.52
CA ALA A 53 -7.21 -4.15 0.89
C ALA A 53 -5.96 -3.27 1.14
N ALA A 54 -4.84 -3.58 0.49
CA ALA A 54 -3.64 -2.76 0.53
C ALA A 54 -3.89 -1.37 -0.06
N GLY A 55 -4.51 -1.29 -1.24
CA GLY A 55 -4.89 -0.02 -1.88
C GLY A 55 -5.91 0.79 -1.04
N HIS A 56 -6.86 0.13 -0.39
CA HIS A 56 -7.79 0.78 0.55
C HIS A 56 -7.04 1.35 1.76
N ARG A 57 -6.12 0.58 2.35
CA ARG A 57 -5.35 1.01 3.51
C ARG A 57 -4.40 2.16 3.18
N LEU A 58 -3.73 2.13 2.04
CA LEU A 58 -2.84 3.22 1.59
C LEU A 58 -3.62 4.52 1.38
N ARG A 59 -4.80 4.46 0.77
CA ARG A 59 -5.66 5.63 0.56
C ARG A 59 -6.33 6.14 1.83
N SER A 60 -6.63 5.24 2.77
CA SER A 60 -7.31 5.57 4.03
C SER A 60 -6.35 5.98 5.15
N THR A 61 -5.04 5.68 5.02
CA THR A 61 -4.02 6.14 5.96
C THR A 61 -3.73 7.62 5.71
N PRO A 62 -3.88 8.51 6.71
CA PRO A 62 -3.58 9.93 6.52
C PRO A 62 -2.12 10.14 6.11
N LEU A 63 -1.90 10.96 5.06
CA LEU A 63 -0.59 11.34 4.50
C LEU A 63 0.40 11.98 5.51
N GLY A 64 -0.02 12.25 6.75
CA GLY A 64 0.81 12.84 7.82
C GLY A 64 1.41 11.85 8.82
N ALA A 65 1.15 10.55 8.70
CA ALA A 65 1.66 9.52 9.62
C ALA A 65 3.06 9.01 9.26
N HIS A 66 3.86 9.80 8.54
CA HIS A 66 5.29 9.51 8.40
C HIS A 66 5.94 9.61 9.77
N ALA A 67 6.54 8.51 10.23
CA ALA A 67 7.30 8.49 11.48
C ALA A 67 8.31 9.64 11.46
N LYS A 68 8.10 10.66 12.32
CA LYS A 68 9.14 11.65 12.61
C LYS A 68 10.38 10.85 13.03
N PRO A 69 11.53 10.98 12.33
CA PRO A 69 12.73 10.24 12.71
C PRO A 69 13.06 10.59 14.17
N ALA A 70 13.23 9.56 14.99
CA ALA A 70 13.70 9.72 16.35
C ALA A 70 15.16 10.19 16.28
N GLY A 71 15.37 11.49 16.49
CA GLY A 71 16.70 12.07 16.66
C GLY A 71 17.26 12.76 15.42
N ALA A 72 17.01 14.07 15.33
CA ALA A 72 17.98 14.99 14.76
C ALA A 72 18.19 16.10 15.80
N GLN A 73 19.25 15.95 16.58
CA GLN A 73 19.87 17.00 17.41
C GLN A 73 21.34 17.08 16.94
N PRO A 74 21.83 18.27 16.64
CA PRO A 74 22.63 19.02 17.62
C PRO A 74 22.05 20.41 17.93
#